data_AF-A0A0F9ASY6-F1
#
_entry.id   AF-A0A0F9ASY6-F1
#
_cell.length_a   1.000
_cell.length_b   1.000
_cell.length_c   1.000
_cell.angle_alpha   90.00
_cell.angle_beta   90.00
_cell.angle_gamma   90.00
#
_symmetry.space_group_name_H-M   'P 1'
#
loop_
_entity.id
_entity.type
_entity.pdbx_description
1 polymer ?
#
loop_
_entity_poly.entity_id
_entity_poly.type
_entity_poly.pdbx_seq_one_letter_code
_entity_poly.pdbx_strand_id
1 'polypeptide(L)'
;MTELRSYFEYETTVIAKIENAEGLRNLPSILEVADGILIDRGDLSKDVPLWKIAYAQDYIISEAVRVHTPVSVATNLMESMILEAEPTRAEVNDIVKLLDVGVSGLVLAAETAIGKHPVKVVNFMKKIIDGYGEYYKCTTRPELLDWLLEK
;
A
#
# COMPACT_ATOMS: atom_id res chain seq x y z
N MET A 1 -1.02 13.56 18.82
CA MET A 1 -0.07 14.07 17.81
C MET A 1 0.53 15.42 18.16
N THR A 2 -0.18 16.32 18.84
CA THR A 2 0.34 17.63 19.28
C THR A 2 1.64 17.52 20.08
N GLU A 3 1.71 16.57 21.02
CA GLU A 3 2.93 16.28 21.77
C GLU A 3 4.09 15.87 20.86
N LEU A 4 3.86 14.92 19.93
CA LEU A 4 4.88 14.49 18.97
C LEU A 4 5.41 15.68 18.14
N ARG A 5 4.51 16.52 17.62
CA ARG A 5 4.89 17.69 16.82
C ARG A 5 5.67 18.73 17.64
N SER A 6 5.44 18.82 18.95
CA SER A 6 6.16 19.75 19.83
C SER A 6 7.66 19.47 19.96
N TYR A 7 8.12 18.26 19.61
CA TYR A 7 9.54 17.91 19.61
C TYR A 7 10.30 18.43 18.39
N PHE A 8 9.62 19.01 17.39
CA PHE A 8 10.23 19.50 16.15
C PHE A 8 10.05 21.02 16.03
N GLU A 9 11.12 21.71 15.64
CA GLU A 9 11.11 23.17 15.43
C GLU A 9 10.59 23.58 14.03
N TYR A 10 10.17 22.61 13.21
CA TYR A 10 9.71 22.81 11.85
C TYR A 10 8.43 22.01 11.56
N GLU A 11 7.67 22.46 10.57
CA GLU A 11 6.47 21.76 10.09
C GLU A 11 6.82 20.33 9.68
N THR A 12 6.21 19.36 10.36
CA THR A 12 6.53 17.94 10.24
C THR A 12 5.28 17.19 9.82
N THR A 13 5.33 16.46 8.71
CA THR A 13 4.26 15.53 8.32
C THR A 13 4.30 14.28 9.20
N VAL A 14 3.16 13.94 9.80
CA VAL A 14 3.03 12.76 10.67
C VAL A 14 2.16 11.71 9.99
N ILE A 15 2.78 10.57 9.66
CA ILE A 15 2.11 9.38 9.14
C ILE A 15 1.93 8.39 10.29
N ALA A 16 0.69 8.12 10.69
CA ALA A 16 0.43 7.13 11.74
C ALA A 16 0.46 5.71 11.17
N LYS A 17 1.26 4.84 11.77
CA LYS A 17 1.33 3.43 11.38
C LYS A 17 0.24 2.63 12.11
N ILE A 18 -0.63 1.96 11.36
CA ILE A 18 -1.68 1.07 11.88
C ILE A 18 -1.15 -0.36 11.80
N GLU A 19 -0.71 -0.87 12.95
CA GLU A 19 0.11 -2.10 13.03
C GLU A 19 -0.33 -3.07 14.12
N ASN A 20 -1.36 -2.74 14.90
CA ASN A 20 -1.81 -3.57 16.02
C ASN A 20 -3.31 -3.34 16.30
N ALA A 21 -3.88 -4.14 17.21
CA ALA A 21 -5.30 -4.07 17.54
C ALA A 21 -5.72 -2.71 18.12
N GLU A 22 -4.84 -2.05 18.87
CA GLU A 22 -5.16 -0.76 19.50
C GLU A 22 -5.20 0.38 18.49
N GLY A 23 -4.26 0.40 17.53
CA GLY A 23 -4.30 1.31 16.39
C GLY A 23 -5.56 1.12 15.55
N LEU A 24 -6.00 -0.14 15.36
CA LEU A 24 -7.23 -0.44 14.65
C LEU A 24 -8.49 0.06 15.40
N ARG A 25 -8.55 -0.11 16.73
CA ARG A 25 -9.68 0.38 17.55
C ARG A 25 -9.77 1.91 17.58
N ASN A 26 -8.62 2.58 17.64
CA ASN A 26 -8.53 4.04 17.70
C ASN A 26 -8.41 4.68 16.32
N LEU A 27 -8.64 3.93 15.23
CA LEU A 27 -8.49 4.44 13.88
C LEU A 27 -9.25 5.78 13.66
N PRO A 28 -10.52 5.95 14.09
CA PRO A 28 -11.22 7.22 13.89
C PRO A 28 -10.49 8.43 14.51
N SER A 29 -10.04 8.31 15.75
CA SER A 29 -9.34 9.42 16.43
C SER A 29 -7.92 9.65 15.88
N ILE A 30 -7.28 8.62 15.35
CA ILE A 30 -5.99 8.75 14.65
C ILE A 30 -6.19 9.54 13.34
N LEU A 31 -7.21 9.20 12.55
CA LEU A 31 -7.50 9.86 11.28
C LEU A 31 -7.81 11.35 11.44
N GLU A 32 -8.41 11.76 12.57
CA GLU A 32 -8.70 13.17 12.88
C GLU A 32 -7.44 14.04 13.04
N VAL A 33 -6.30 13.45 13.38
CA VAL A 33 -5.09 14.21 13.76
C VAL A 33 -3.86 13.90 12.91
N ALA A 34 -3.89 12.80 12.16
CA ALA A 34 -2.80 12.35 11.30
C ALA A 34 -2.83 13.03 9.92
N ASP A 35 -1.65 13.37 9.38
CA ASP A 35 -1.54 13.89 8.00
C ASP A 35 -1.69 12.77 6.96
N GLY A 36 -1.54 11.53 7.40
CA GLY A 36 -1.72 10.31 6.62
C GLY A 36 -1.57 9.08 7.50
N ILE A 37 -1.87 7.91 6.95
CA ILE A 37 -1.69 6.64 7.62
C ILE A 37 -0.92 5.63 6.76
N LEU A 38 -0.25 4.70 7.43
CA LEU A 38 0.44 3.57 6.81
C LEU A 38 -0.08 2.27 7.42
N ILE A 39 -0.62 1.37 6.61
CA ILE A 39 -1.01 0.03 7.04
C ILE A 39 0.23 -0.86 7.01
N ASP A 40 0.62 -1.41 8.16
CA ASP A 40 1.69 -2.39 8.26
C ASP A 40 1.09 -3.79 8.42
N ARG A 41 0.96 -4.51 7.30
CA ARG A 41 0.29 -5.83 7.28
C ARG A 41 1.07 -6.88 8.07
N GLY A 42 2.39 -6.83 8.00
CA GLY A 42 3.29 -7.73 8.72
C GLY A 42 3.07 -7.62 10.22
N ASP A 43 3.16 -6.42 10.77
CA ASP A 43 2.94 -6.21 12.20
C ASP A 43 1.48 -6.43 12.61
N LEU A 44 0.51 -5.95 11.82
CA LEU A 44 -0.92 -6.10 12.12
C LEU A 44 -1.34 -7.58 12.22
N SER A 45 -0.69 -8.47 11.45
CA SER A 45 -0.94 -9.92 11.48
C SER A 45 -0.59 -10.61 12.79
N LYS A 46 0.15 -9.94 13.69
CA LYS A 46 0.44 -10.45 15.04
C LYS A 46 -0.79 -10.40 15.95
N ASP A 47 -1.66 -9.42 15.72
CA ASP A 47 -2.85 -9.16 16.55
C ASP A 47 -4.15 -9.54 15.83
N VAL A 48 -4.17 -9.47 14.51
CA VAL A 48 -5.34 -9.79 13.67
C VAL A 48 -5.11 -11.14 12.99
N PRO A 49 -6.05 -12.11 13.13
CA PRO A 49 -5.92 -13.40 12.46
C PRO A 49 -5.68 -13.25 10.96
N LEU A 50 -4.77 -14.06 10.38
CA LEU A 50 -4.33 -13.92 8.99
C LEU A 50 -5.49 -13.84 7.98
N TRP A 51 -6.51 -14.69 8.12
CA TRP A 51 -7.68 -14.69 7.23
C TRP A 51 -8.56 -13.43 7.37
N LYS A 52 -8.39 -12.66 8.44
CA LYS A 52 -9.06 -11.38 8.68
C LYS A 52 -8.26 -10.18 8.18
N ILE A 53 -6.99 -10.34 7.80
CA ILE A 53 -6.11 -9.21 7.45
C ILE A 53 -6.61 -8.43 6.25
N ALA A 54 -7.06 -9.11 5.20
CA ALA A 54 -7.64 -8.45 4.03
C ALA A 54 -8.85 -7.58 4.42
N TYR A 55 -9.73 -8.08 5.29
CA TYR A 55 -10.89 -7.33 5.77
C TYR A 55 -10.51 -6.15 6.67
N ALA A 56 -9.47 -6.30 7.51
CA ALA A 56 -8.96 -5.20 8.33
C ALA A 56 -8.34 -4.10 7.46
N GLN A 57 -7.57 -4.48 6.43
CA GLN A 57 -7.03 -3.56 5.44
C GLN A 57 -8.15 -2.79 4.73
N ASP A 58 -9.16 -3.49 4.20
CA ASP A 58 -10.29 -2.87 3.49
C ASP A 58 -11.03 -1.88 4.39
N TYR A 59 -11.26 -2.24 5.66
CA TYR A 59 -11.83 -1.32 6.65
C TYR A 59 -10.95 -0.08 6.83
N ILE A 60 -9.65 -0.24 7.10
CA ILE A 60 -8.74 0.90 7.33
C ILE A 60 -8.71 1.84 6.12
N ILE A 61 -8.57 1.29 4.91
CA ILE A 61 -8.55 2.07 3.66
C ILE A 61 -9.86 2.82 3.50
N SER A 62 -11.01 2.15 3.68
CA SER A 62 -12.33 2.76 3.51
C SER A 62 -12.56 3.92 4.47
N GLU A 63 -12.18 3.77 5.75
CA GLU A 63 -12.30 4.83 6.75
C GLU A 63 -11.43 6.05 6.40
N ALA A 64 -10.17 5.81 5.99
CA ALA A 64 -9.22 6.87 5.63
C ALA A 64 -9.67 7.64 4.37
N VAL A 65 -10.10 6.92 3.33
CA VAL A 65 -10.62 7.52 2.09
C VAL A 65 -11.86 8.36 2.38
N ARG A 66 -12.77 7.88 3.24
CA ARG A 66 -14.01 8.59 3.59
C ARG A 66 -13.74 9.95 4.22
N VAL A 67 -12.69 10.08 5.01
CA VAL A 67 -12.32 11.34 5.70
C VAL A 67 -11.18 12.10 5.01
N HIS A 68 -10.81 11.67 3.80
CA HIS A 68 -9.75 12.28 2.97
C HIS A 68 -8.36 12.27 3.61
N THR A 69 -8.05 11.29 4.46
CA THR A 69 -6.70 11.08 4.98
C THR A 69 -5.94 10.16 4.01
N PRO A 70 -4.76 10.57 3.50
CA PRO A 70 -3.92 9.73 2.66
C PRO A 70 -3.59 8.39 3.34
N VAL A 71 -3.74 7.28 2.62
CA VAL A 71 -3.47 5.93 3.14
C VAL A 71 -2.47 5.20 2.25
N SER A 72 -1.40 4.73 2.86
CA SER A 72 -0.41 3.88 2.19
C SER A 72 -0.42 2.47 2.77
N VAL A 73 0.02 1.49 1.98
CA VAL A 73 0.15 0.09 2.42
C VAL A 73 1.61 -0.34 2.34
N ALA A 74 2.10 -0.95 3.42
CA ALA A 74 3.45 -1.50 3.54
C ALA A 74 3.42 -3.01 3.72
N THR A 75 4.58 -3.62 3.47
CA THR A 75 4.93 -5.03 3.71
C THR A 75 4.18 -6.02 2.82
N ASN A 76 4.85 -7.12 2.48
CA ASN A 76 4.30 -8.23 1.70
C ASN A 76 3.72 -7.86 0.32
N LEU A 77 4.20 -6.77 -0.31
CA LEU A 77 3.74 -6.34 -1.64
C LEU A 77 4.42 -7.17 -2.75
N MET A 78 5.73 -7.37 -2.66
CA MET A 78 6.52 -8.26 -3.53
C MET A 78 7.55 -9.03 -2.71
N GLU A 79 7.10 -9.65 -1.61
CA GLU A 79 7.94 -10.39 -0.65
C GLU A 79 8.80 -11.46 -1.33
N SER A 80 8.23 -12.18 -2.31
CA SER A 80 8.95 -13.23 -3.04
C SER A 80 10.22 -12.70 -3.72
N MET A 81 10.22 -11.42 -4.11
CA MET A 81 11.35 -10.77 -4.79
C MET A 81 12.52 -10.43 -3.87
N ILE A 82 12.43 -10.71 -2.56
CA ILE A 82 13.60 -10.74 -1.68
C ILE A 82 14.61 -11.76 -2.22
N LEU A 83 14.12 -12.91 -2.69
CA LEU A 83 14.95 -14.02 -3.17
C LEU A 83 14.85 -14.21 -4.69
N GLU A 84 13.66 -14.02 -5.26
CA GLU A 84 13.36 -14.29 -6.66
C GLU A 84 13.47 -13.03 -7.53
N ALA A 85 13.70 -13.21 -8.82
CA ALA A 85 13.87 -12.09 -9.75
C ALA A 85 12.55 -11.46 -10.23
N GLU A 86 11.42 -12.13 -10.00
CA GLU A 86 10.08 -11.74 -10.45
C GLU A 86 9.05 -11.99 -9.33
N PRO A 87 7.98 -11.17 -9.25
CA PRO A 87 6.92 -11.38 -8.28
C PRO A 87 5.98 -12.50 -8.71
N THR A 88 5.21 -13.00 -7.76
CA THR A 88 4.14 -13.95 -8.01
C THR A 88 2.91 -13.28 -8.62
N ARG A 89 2.06 -14.07 -9.27
CA ARG A 89 0.74 -13.62 -9.74
C ARG A 89 -0.14 -13.09 -8.60
N ALA A 90 0.00 -13.65 -7.39
CA ALA A 90 -0.78 -13.21 -6.24
C ALA A 90 -0.37 -11.80 -5.80
N GLU A 91 0.92 -11.52 -5.74
CA GLU A 91 1.47 -10.20 -5.41
C GLU A 91 1.07 -9.14 -6.44
N VAL A 92 1.11 -9.47 -7.74
CA VAL A 92 0.64 -8.55 -8.78
C VAL A 92 -0.84 -8.22 -8.61
N ASN A 93 -1.70 -9.22 -8.38
CA ASN A 93 -3.13 -9.00 -8.17
C ASN A 93 -3.42 -8.19 -6.90
N ASP A 94 -2.68 -8.43 -5.82
CA ASP A 94 -2.78 -7.68 -4.57
C ASP A 94 -2.46 -6.19 -4.80
N ILE A 95 -1.36 -5.88 -5.46
CA ILE A 95 -0.97 -4.49 -5.78
C ILE A 95 -2.03 -3.80 -6.64
N VAL A 96 -2.51 -4.46 -7.71
CA VAL A 96 -3.56 -3.87 -8.57
C VAL A 96 -4.84 -3.59 -7.77
N LYS A 97 -5.24 -4.53 -6.89
CA LYS A 97 -6.40 -4.34 -6.03
C LYS A 97 -6.24 -3.13 -5.09
N LEU A 98 -5.04 -2.90 -4.56
CA LEU A 98 -4.75 -1.73 -3.73
C LEU A 98 -4.90 -0.43 -4.53
N LEU A 99 -4.44 -0.40 -5.78
CA LEU A 99 -4.62 0.75 -6.67
C LEU A 99 -6.11 1.00 -6.96
N ASP A 100 -6.90 -0.06 -7.22
CA ASP A 100 -8.34 0.04 -7.46
C ASP A 100 -9.12 0.68 -6.30
N VAL A 101 -8.70 0.43 -5.05
CA VAL A 101 -9.38 0.96 -3.85
C VAL A 101 -8.86 2.35 -3.44
N GLY A 102 -7.97 2.95 -4.23
CA GLY A 102 -7.55 4.34 -4.09
C GLY A 102 -6.53 4.58 -2.98
N VAL A 103 -5.62 3.64 -2.73
CA VAL A 103 -4.47 3.91 -1.85
C VAL A 103 -3.63 5.06 -2.41
N SER A 104 -3.13 5.91 -1.51
CA SER A 104 -2.27 7.04 -1.85
C SER A 104 -0.82 6.63 -2.10
N GLY A 105 -0.40 5.45 -1.63
CA GLY A 105 0.97 5.00 -1.75
C GLY A 105 1.17 3.52 -1.45
N LEU A 106 2.26 2.99 -1.97
CA LEU A 106 2.74 1.63 -1.74
C LEU A 106 4.17 1.72 -1.22
N VAL A 107 4.46 1.02 -0.13
CA VAL A 107 5.76 1.10 0.56
C VAL A 107 6.44 -0.26 0.53
N LEU A 108 7.52 -0.36 -0.26
CA LEU A 108 8.39 -1.53 -0.33
C LEU A 108 9.28 -1.59 0.92
N ALA A 109 9.51 -2.79 1.45
CA ALA A 109 10.22 -3.02 2.70
C ALA A 109 11.48 -3.89 2.48
N ALA A 110 11.45 -5.15 2.92
CA ALA A 110 12.61 -6.04 2.87
C ALA A 110 13.09 -6.31 1.42
N GLU A 111 12.16 -6.32 0.46
CA GLU A 111 12.43 -6.54 -0.95
C GLU A 111 13.38 -5.51 -1.57
N THR A 112 13.40 -4.27 -1.04
CA THR A 112 14.35 -3.23 -1.46
C THR A 112 15.47 -2.99 -0.45
N ALA A 113 15.23 -3.20 0.84
CA ALA A 113 16.21 -2.93 1.88
C ALA A 113 17.31 -4.00 1.96
N ILE A 114 16.96 -5.28 1.81
CA ILE A 114 17.88 -6.42 1.98
C ILE A 114 17.77 -7.47 0.87
N GLY A 115 16.82 -7.31 -0.06
CA GLY A 115 16.58 -8.26 -1.15
C GLY A 115 17.72 -8.34 -2.16
N LYS A 116 17.74 -9.43 -2.94
CA LYS A 116 18.76 -9.66 -3.99
C LYS A 116 18.58 -8.76 -5.22
N HIS A 117 17.41 -8.17 -5.40
CA HIS A 117 17.02 -7.49 -6.64
C HIS A 117 16.32 -6.13 -6.43
N PRO A 118 16.83 -5.23 -5.57
CA PRO A 118 16.10 -4.03 -5.12
C PRO A 118 15.70 -3.11 -6.28
N VAL A 119 16.57 -2.93 -7.28
CA VAL A 119 16.28 -2.13 -8.47
C VAL A 119 15.20 -2.78 -9.34
N LYS A 120 15.22 -4.12 -9.48
CA LYS A 120 14.19 -4.83 -10.26
C LYS A 120 12.83 -4.74 -9.60
N VAL A 121 12.78 -4.84 -8.26
CA VAL A 121 11.54 -4.66 -7.50
C VAL A 121 10.93 -3.30 -7.80
N VAL A 122 11.69 -2.21 -7.66
CA VAL A 122 11.20 -0.85 -7.95
C VAL A 122 10.73 -0.72 -9.41
N ASN A 123 11.50 -1.25 -10.37
CA ASN A 123 11.12 -1.22 -11.79
C ASN A 123 9.84 -2.02 -12.07
N PHE A 124 9.65 -3.16 -11.40
CA PHE A 124 8.45 -3.98 -11.58
C PHE A 124 7.22 -3.32 -10.94
N MET A 125 7.36 -2.74 -9.74
CA MET A 125 6.30 -1.92 -9.12
C MET A 125 5.89 -0.78 -10.05
N LYS A 126 6.88 -0.07 -10.61
CA LYS A 126 6.63 0.99 -11.58
C LYS A 126 5.87 0.48 -12.81
N LYS A 127 6.25 -0.68 -13.36
CA LYS A 127 5.56 -1.32 -14.49
C LYS A 127 4.09 -1.60 -14.17
N ILE A 128 3.77 -2.07 -12.95
CA ILE A 128 2.38 -2.31 -12.53
C ILE A 128 1.60 -0.98 -12.47
N ILE A 129 2.18 0.05 -11.85
CA ILE A 129 1.53 1.37 -11.69
C ILE A 129 1.31 2.04 -13.06
N ASP A 130 2.30 2.01 -13.95
CA ASP A 130 2.19 2.58 -15.29
C ASP A 130 1.11 1.83 -16.08
N GLY A 131 1.11 0.49 -16.03
CA GLY A 131 0.10 -0.35 -16.68
C GLY A 131 -1.32 -0.15 -16.14
N TYR A 132 -1.48 0.06 -14.83
CA TYR A 132 -2.76 0.47 -14.23
C TYR A 132 -3.26 1.78 -14.85
N GLY A 133 -2.38 2.79 -14.98
CA GLY A 133 -2.73 4.06 -15.60
C GLY A 133 -3.09 3.95 -17.09
N GLU A 134 -2.43 3.05 -17.83
CA GLU A 134 -2.72 2.78 -19.24
C GLU A 134 -4.04 2.03 -19.44
N TYR A 135 -4.34 1.05 -18.59
CA TYR A 135 -5.60 0.32 -18.61
C TYR A 135 -6.81 1.28 -18.56
N TYR A 136 -6.78 2.27 -17.68
CA TYR A 136 -7.87 3.27 -17.56
C TYR A 136 -7.90 4.32 -18.68
N LYS A 137 -6.86 4.39 -19.53
CA LYS A 137 -6.87 5.22 -20.75
C LYS A 137 -7.50 4.50 -21.94
N CYS A 138 -7.61 3.18 -21.91
CA CYS A 138 -8.26 2.41 -22.96
C CYS A 138 -9.76 2.73 -22.96
N THR A 139 -10.24 3.39 -24.01
CA THR A 139 -11.66 3.82 -24.10
C THR A 139 -12.49 2.90 -24.97
N THR A 140 -11.84 2.09 -25.81
CA THR A 140 -12.50 1.14 -26.71
C THR A 140 -12.01 -0.29 -26.50
N ARG A 141 -12.86 -1.26 -26.86
CA ARG A 141 -12.51 -2.69 -26.78
C ARG A 141 -11.29 -3.06 -27.65
N PRO A 142 -11.15 -2.57 -28.90
CA PRO A 142 -9.94 -2.82 -29.70
C PRO A 142 -8.67 -2.29 -29.03
N GLU A 143 -8.67 -1.03 -28.55
CA GLU A 143 -7.52 -0.45 -27.82
C GLU A 143 -7.10 -1.32 -26.64
N LEU A 144 -8.07 -1.75 -25.82
CA LEU A 144 -7.80 -2.61 -24.67
C LEU A 144 -7.21 -3.97 -25.09
N LEU A 145 -7.73 -4.59 -26.14
CA LEU A 145 -7.24 -5.88 -26.62
C LEU A 145 -5.82 -5.78 -27.19
N ASP A 146 -5.52 -4.70 -27.92
CA ASP A 146 -4.19 -4.46 -28.46
C ASP A 146 -3.18 -4.28 -27.32
N TRP A 147 -3.52 -3.46 -26.32
CA TRP A 147 -2.68 -3.25 -25.13
C TRP A 147 -2.45 -4.54 -24.32
N LEU A 148 -3.50 -5.34 -24.08
CA LEU A 148 -3.39 -6.60 -23.32
C LEU A 148 -2.51 -7.66 -24.01
N LEU A 149 -2.36 -7.59 -25.33
CA LEU A 149 -1.63 -8.58 -26.13
C LEU A 149 -0.25 -8.12 -26.58
N GLU A 150 0.10 -6.85 -26.31
CA GLU A 150 1.44 -6.31 -26.53
C GLU A 150 2.47 -7.00 -25.61
N LYS A 151 3.66 -7.32 -26.14
CA LYS A 151 4.71 -8.08 -25.45
C LYS A 151 5.87 -7.21 -25.02
#